data_AF-A0A9D4G532-F1
#
_entry.id   AF-A0A9D4G532-F1
#
_cell.length_a   1.000
_cell.length_b   1.000
_cell.length_c   1.000
_cell.angle_alpha   90.00
_cell.angle_beta   90.00
_cell.angle_gamma   90.00
#
_symmetry.space_group_name_H-M   'P 1'
#
loop_
_entity.id
_entity.type
_entity.pdbx_description
1 polymer ?
#
loop_
_entity_poly.entity_id
_entity_poly.type
_entity_poly.pdbx_seq_one_letter_code
_entity_poly.pdbx_strand_id
1 'polypeptide(L)'
;MTSGFRRDVNNSHFADERNNDRCSDPYYERRQCKRGYDGRSSERPMRAESKFRLFSGTENWAVWIAKFEAIADRYHWGPDEKLDNILPKLEGLAGEFAFTQLPPHVINNYDILVAVMTNRFRMIETAQSYAARLNRRV
;
A
#
# COMPACT_ATOMS: atom_id res chain seq x y z
N MET A 1 -32.97 48.69 -8.71
CA MET A 1 -32.10 49.86 -8.91
C MET A 1 -31.95 50.59 -7.58
N THR A 2 -30.83 50.39 -6.88
CA THR A 2 -30.25 51.22 -5.80
C THR A 2 -28.99 50.44 -5.33
N SER A 3 -27.79 50.92 -5.65
CA SER A 3 -26.93 51.74 -4.76
C SER A 3 -26.63 51.00 -3.45
N GLY A 4 -25.40 50.70 -3.03
CA GLY A 4 -24.06 51.14 -3.42
C GLY A 4 -23.13 50.86 -2.22
N PHE A 5 -21.82 50.88 -2.45
CA PHE A 5 -20.74 51.41 -1.59
C PHE A 5 -19.43 50.63 -1.71
N ARG A 6 -18.49 51.31 -2.39
CA ARG A 6 -17.04 51.12 -2.39
C ARG A 6 -16.48 51.22 -0.97
N ARG A 7 -15.41 50.47 -0.71
CA ARG A 7 -14.25 50.96 0.04
C ARG A 7 -12.98 50.46 -0.65
N ASP A 8 -12.34 51.39 -1.35
CA ASP A 8 -10.91 51.36 -1.65
C ASP A 8 -10.15 52.03 -0.49
N VAL A 9 -8.83 51.83 -0.50
CA VAL A 9 -7.76 52.77 -0.08
C VAL A 9 -7.07 52.51 1.27
N ASN A 10 -5.88 51.92 1.15
CA ASN A 10 -4.55 52.26 1.72
C ASN A 10 -4.38 52.21 3.27
N ASN A 11 -3.18 52.11 3.85
CA ASN A 11 -1.84 52.51 3.45
C ASN A 11 -0.77 51.90 4.40
N SER A 12 0.49 52.17 4.05
CA SER A 12 1.77 52.12 4.79
C SER A 12 2.51 50.77 4.77
N HIS A 13 3.50 50.53 3.91
CA HIS A 13 4.68 51.34 3.55
C HIS A 13 5.55 51.64 4.78
N PHE A 14 6.58 50.81 4.99
CA PHE A 14 7.87 51.25 5.51
C PHE A 14 8.97 50.47 4.80
N ALA A 15 9.84 51.23 4.16
CA ALA A 15 11.03 50.80 3.45
C ALA A 15 12.12 50.29 4.41
N ASP A 16 12.99 49.42 3.92
CA ASP A 16 14.41 49.76 3.89
C ASP A 16 15.15 48.88 2.87
N GLU A 17 15.63 49.52 1.82
CA GLU A 17 16.75 49.06 1.02
C GLU A 17 18.03 49.26 1.84
N ARG A 18 18.91 48.24 1.93
CA ARG A 18 20.36 48.44 1.75
C ARG A 18 21.18 47.14 1.77
N ASN A 19 22.16 47.16 0.87
CA ASN A 19 23.44 46.45 0.89
C ASN A 19 23.53 45.02 0.32
N ASN A 20 23.56 45.00 -1.00
CA ASN A 20 24.71 44.56 -1.80
C ASN A 20 26.02 44.43 -0.97
N ASP A 21 26.63 43.24 -0.91
CA ASP A 21 28.07 43.04 -1.08
C ASP A 21 28.47 41.55 -0.97
N ARG A 22 28.98 41.03 -2.09
CA ARG A 22 30.12 40.10 -2.17
C ARG A 22 29.96 38.69 -1.59
N CYS A 23 29.49 37.77 -2.44
CA CYS A 23 30.02 36.40 -2.45
C CYS A 23 30.85 36.18 -3.73
N SER A 24 32.04 36.77 -3.74
CA SER A 24 33.14 36.35 -4.62
C SER A 24 34.39 36.20 -3.74
N ASP A 25 34.56 35.04 -3.12
CA ASP A 25 35.82 34.62 -2.52
C ASP A 25 36.36 33.40 -3.30
N PRO A 26 37.42 33.55 -4.11
CA PRO A 26 38.03 32.47 -4.88
C PRO A 26 39.13 31.71 -4.10
N TYR A 27 39.19 31.79 -2.77
CA TYR A 27 40.31 31.26 -1.98
C TYR A 27 39.96 30.21 -0.91
N TYR A 28 38.85 29.48 -1.06
CA TYR A 28 38.53 28.36 -0.15
C TYR A 28 38.57 26.98 -0.79
N GLU A 29 39.69 26.69 -1.45
CA GLU A 29 40.07 25.34 -1.87
C GLU A 29 41.16 24.79 -0.94
N ARG A 30 40.81 24.50 0.33
CA ARG A 30 41.66 23.64 1.18
C ARG A 30 40.95 23.12 2.44
N ARG A 31 39.98 22.21 2.28
CA ARG A 31 39.63 21.26 3.36
C ARG A 31 39.38 19.86 2.81
N GLN A 32 40.48 19.15 2.55
CA GLN A 32 40.52 17.70 2.70
C GLN A 32 40.33 17.37 4.19
N CYS A 33 39.09 17.43 4.67
CA CYS A 33 38.70 16.80 5.92
C CYS A 33 38.06 15.47 5.57
N LYS A 34 38.87 14.41 5.66
CA LYS A 34 38.42 13.04 5.89
C LYS A 34 37.44 13.05 7.09
N ARG A 35 36.15 13.11 6.81
CA ARG A 35 35.07 12.61 7.68
C ARG A 35 34.45 11.48 6.89
N GLY A 36 34.81 10.25 7.20
CA GLY A 36 34.03 9.54 8.20
C GLY A 36 32.98 8.76 7.41
N TYR A 37 33.35 7.55 7.00
CA TYR A 37 32.39 6.57 6.53
C TYR A 37 31.62 6.09 7.76
N ASP A 38 30.59 6.84 8.14
CA ASP A 38 29.49 6.36 8.95
C ASP A 38 28.25 6.45 8.04
N GLY A 39 28.15 5.60 7.02
CA GLY A 39 28.03 4.16 7.28
C GLY A 39 26.77 3.83 8.08
N ARG A 40 25.81 4.75 8.20
CA ARG A 40 24.41 4.40 8.45
C ARG A 40 23.67 4.48 7.14
N SER A 41 23.87 3.46 6.31
CA SER A 41 22.77 2.95 5.52
C SER A 41 21.60 2.82 6.49
N SER A 42 20.63 3.71 6.37
CA SER A 42 19.29 3.46 6.89
C SER A 42 18.78 2.31 6.05
N GLU A 43 19.28 1.11 6.37
CA GLU A 43 18.65 -0.13 6.04
C GLU A 43 17.29 -0.01 6.74
N ARG A 44 16.32 0.57 6.02
CA ARG A 44 14.92 0.31 6.29
C ARG A 44 14.89 -1.18 6.55
N PRO A 45 14.50 -1.66 7.75
CA PRO A 45 14.44 -3.08 8.01
C PRO A 45 13.67 -3.65 6.85
N MET A 46 14.34 -4.44 6.01
CA MET A 46 13.74 -5.11 4.87
C MET A 46 12.51 -5.76 5.46
N ARG A 47 11.33 -5.21 5.13
CA ARG A 47 10.04 -5.64 5.68
C ARG A 47 10.09 -7.14 5.59
N ALA A 48 10.19 -7.79 6.75
CA ALA A 48 10.45 -9.22 6.80
C ALA A 48 9.46 -9.85 5.84
N GLU A 49 9.95 -10.44 4.75
CA GLU A 49 9.09 -11.06 3.75
C GLU A 49 8.26 -12.07 4.53
N SER A 50 7.01 -11.68 4.78
CA SER A 50 6.13 -12.43 5.63
C SER A 50 6.02 -13.78 4.93
N LYS A 51 6.60 -14.83 5.52
CA LYS A 51 6.59 -16.24 5.07
C LYS A 51 5.17 -16.81 5.11
N PHE A 52 4.22 -16.02 4.66
CA PHE A 52 2.84 -16.35 4.53
C PHE A 52 2.68 -17.18 3.27
N ARG A 53 1.81 -18.18 3.33
CA ARG A 53 1.66 -19.13 2.25
C ARG A 53 1.06 -18.45 1.03
N LEU A 54 1.52 -18.88 -0.14
CA LEU A 54 0.95 -18.53 -1.43
C LEU A 54 -0.45 -19.17 -1.55
N PHE A 55 -1.39 -18.43 -2.13
CA PHE A 55 -2.74 -18.91 -2.42
C PHE A 55 -2.86 -19.24 -3.90
N SER A 56 -2.96 -20.53 -4.23
CA SER A 56 -3.07 -21.02 -5.60
C SER A 56 -4.51 -21.17 -6.11
N GLY A 57 -5.50 -21.05 -5.22
CA GLY A 57 -6.92 -21.29 -5.52
C GLY A 57 -7.43 -22.70 -5.18
N THR A 58 -6.57 -23.62 -4.73
CA THR A 58 -6.98 -25.01 -4.38
C THR A 58 -7.25 -25.21 -2.89
N GLU A 59 -6.69 -24.36 -2.03
CA GLU A 59 -6.94 -24.40 -0.59
C GLU A 59 -8.23 -23.65 -0.22
N ASN A 60 -8.73 -23.89 0.99
CA ASN A 60 -9.93 -23.21 1.47
C ASN A 60 -9.66 -21.72 1.67
N TRP A 61 -10.21 -20.89 0.76
CA TRP A 61 -10.07 -19.45 0.79
C TRP A 61 -10.42 -18.83 2.13
N ALA A 62 -11.53 -19.24 2.76
CA ALA A 62 -11.99 -18.68 4.03
C ALA A 62 -10.96 -18.91 5.16
N VAL A 63 -10.33 -20.07 5.18
CA VAL A 63 -9.27 -20.39 6.16
C VAL A 63 -8.00 -19.60 5.85
N TRP A 64 -7.66 -19.45 4.57
CA TRP A 64 -6.46 -18.73 4.17
C TRP A 64 -6.58 -17.22 4.47
N ILE A 65 -7.68 -16.59 4.08
CA ILE A 65 -7.90 -15.16 4.31
C ILE A 65 -8.02 -14.85 5.81
N ALA A 66 -8.64 -15.72 6.62
CA ALA A 66 -8.70 -15.54 8.07
C ALA A 66 -7.29 -15.54 8.71
N LYS A 67 -6.38 -16.40 8.23
CA LYS A 67 -4.97 -16.39 8.68
C LYS A 67 -4.25 -15.11 8.25
N PHE A 68 -4.54 -14.63 7.04
CA PHE A 68 -3.96 -13.39 6.53
C PHE A 68 -4.39 -12.21 7.39
N GLU A 69 -5.70 -12.10 7.66
CA GLU A 69 -6.28 -11.04 8.48
C GLU A 69 -5.75 -11.06 9.91
N ALA A 70 -5.64 -12.23 10.55
CA ALA A 70 -5.05 -12.33 11.88
C ALA A 70 -3.60 -11.82 11.95
N ILE A 71 -2.83 -11.98 10.87
CA ILE A 71 -1.48 -11.44 10.76
C ILE A 71 -1.52 -9.93 10.50
N ALA A 72 -2.36 -9.50 9.55
CA ALA A 72 -2.53 -8.09 9.23
C ALA A 72 -2.94 -7.28 10.46
N ASP A 73 -3.86 -7.80 11.26
CA ASP A 73 -4.32 -7.19 12.52
C ASP A 73 -3.18 -7.10 13.55
N ARG A 74 -2.36 -8.14 13.67
CA ARG A 74 -1.20 -8.16 14.59
C ARG A 74 -0.16 -7.10 14.24
N TYR A 75 0.01 -6.82 12.96
CA TYR A 75 0.95 -5.81 12.47
C TYR A 75 0.28 -4.45 12.19
N HIS A 76 -1.02 -4.32 12.48
CA HIS A 76 -1.83 -3.12 12.22
C HIS A 76 -1.77 -2.63 10.76
N TRP A 77 -1.80 -3.56 9.80
CA TRP A 77 -1.72 -3.21 8.38
C TRP A 77 -2.95 -2.45 7.91
N GLY A 78 -2.71 -1.30 7.28
CA GLY A 78 -3.74 -0.56 6.55
C GLY A 78 -4.16 -1.25 5.25
N PRO A 79 -5.25 -0.81 4.59
CA PRO A 79 -5.75 -1.42 3.35
C PRO A 79 -4.69 -1.53 2.24
N ASP A 80 -3.89 -0.48 2.04
CA ASP A 80 -2.82 -0.46 1.03
C ASP A 80 -1.72 -1.46 1.37
N GLU A 81 -1.32 -1.56 2.64
CA GLU A 81 -0.33 -2.55 3.08
C GLU A 81 -0.86 -3.98 2.96
N LYS A 82 -2.15 -4.19 3.21
CA LYS A 82 -2.79 -5.48 2.97
C LYS A 82 -2.76 -5.83 1.48
N LEU A 83 -3.01 -4.87 0.59
CA LEU A 83 -2.89 -5.06 -0.87
C LEU A 83 -1.48 -5.43 -1.30
N ASP A 84 -0.49 -4.65 -0.86
CA ASP A 84 0.94 -4.91 -1.12
C ASP A 84 1.37 -6.32 -0.69
N ASN A 85 0.72 -6.87 0.35
CA ASN A 85 1.05 -8.18 0.90
C ASN A 85 0.18 -9.33 0.36
N ILE A 86 -1.02 -9.07 -0.15
CA ILE A 86 -1.94 -10.12 -0.63
C ILE A 86 -1.73 -10.40 -2.12
N LEU A 87 -1.58 -9.35 -2.94
CA LEU A 87 -1.44 -9.44 -4.40
C LEU A 87 -0.28 -10.35 -4.84
N PRO A 88 0.96 -10.21 -4.31
CA PRO A 88 2.06 -11.09 -4.71
C PRO A 88 1.89 -12.54 -4.24
N LYS A 89 0.92 -12.81 -3.36
CA LYS A 89 0.65 -14.16 -2.86
C LYS A 89 -0.48 -14.86 -3.61
N LEU A 90 -1.14 -14.17 -4.55
CA LEU A 90 -2.13 -14.78 -5.44
C LEU A 90 -1.40 -15.41 -6.62
N GLU A 91 -1.40 -16.74 -6.67
CA GLU A 91 -0.74 -17.51 -7.73
C GLU A 91 -1.73 -18.50 -8.38
N GLY A 92 -1.29 -19.17 -9.44
CA GLY A 92 -2.08 -20.19 -10.13
C GLY A 92 -3.44 -19.64 -10.59
N LEU A 93 -4.52 -20.37 -10.27
CA LEU A 93 -5.88 -19.98 -10.66
C LEU A 93 -6.34 -18.67 -10.01
N ALA A 94 -5.86 -18.39 -8.80
CA ALA A 94 -6.16 -17.17 -8.07
C ALA A 94 -5.49 -15.96 -8.69
N GLY A 95 -4.19 -16.08 -9.00
CA GLY A 95 -3.43 -15.04 -9.71
C GLY A 95 -3.98 -14.80 -11.12
N GLU A 96 -4.24 -15.87 -11.88
CA GLU A 96 -4.83 -15.75 -13.22
C GLU A 96 -6.17 -15.00 -13.16
N PHE A 97 -7.08 -15.40 -12.28
CA PHE A 97 -8.34 -14.69 -12.10
C PHE A 97 -8.14 -13.22 -11.70
N ALA A 98 -7.31 -12.95 -10.70
CA ALA A 98 -7.10 -11.61 -10.18
C ALA A 98 -6.50 -10.66 -11.22
N PHE A 99 -5.47 -11.08 -11.96
CA PHE A 99 -4.74 -10.20 -12.87
C PHE A 99 -5.24 -10.19 -14.32
N THR A 100 -6.04 -11.19 -14.72
CA THR A 100 -6.58 -11.25 -16.10
C THR A 100 -8.06 -10.89 -16.18
N GLN A 101 -8.85 -11.14 -15.12
CA GLN A 101 -10.31 -10.99 -15.17
C GLN A 101 -10.82 -9.80 -14.36
N LEU A 102 -10.07 -9.32 -13.35
CA LEU A 102 -10.51 -8.19 -12.54
C LEU A 102 -10.02 -6.86 -13.11
N PRO A 103 -10.87 -5.82 -13.10
CA PRO A 103 -10.44 -4.50 -13.52
C PRO A 103 -9.54 -3.85 -12.45
N PRO A 104 -8.64 -2.92 -12.82
CA PRO A 104 -7.67 -2.34 -11.89
C PRO A 104 -8.26 -1.69 -10.64
N HIS A 105 -9.45 -1.08 -10.75
CA HIS A 105 -10.13 -0.46 -9.60
C HIS A 105 -10.62 -1.48 -8.56
N VAL A 106 -10.84 -2.73 -8.96
CA VAL A 106 -11.15 -3.84 -8.04
C VAL A 106 -9.89 -4.36 -7.40
N ILE A 107 -8.82 -4.55 -8.19
CA ILE A 107 -7.53 -5.06 -7.71
C ILE A 107 -6.90 -4.11 -6.68
N ASN A 108 -7.04 -2.80 -6.88
CA ASN A 108 -6.48 -1.76 -6.02
C ASN A 108 -7.38 -1.39 -4.82
N ASN A 109 -8.42 -2.17 -4.53
CA ASN A 109 -9.27 -1.97 -3.36
C ASN A 109 -9.35 -3.27 -2.56
N TYR A 110 -8.80 -3.27 -1.35
CA TYR A 110 -8.71 -4.47 -0.53
C TYR A 110 -10.07 -5.12 -0.27
N ASP A 111 -11.05 -4.34 0.16
CA ASP A 111 -12.36 -4.86 0.57
C ASP A 111 -13.11 -5.46 -0.63
N ILE A 112 -13.06 -4.77 -1.77
CA ILE A 112 -13.71 -5.25 -3.00
C ILE A 112 -12.98 -6.50 -3.52
N LEU A 113 -11.64 -6.50 -3.52
CA LEU A 113 -10.84 -7.66 -3.91
C LEU A 113 -11.19 -8.88 -3.06
N VAL A 114 -11.20 -8.75 -1.74
CA VAL A 114 -11.53 -9.85 -0.82
C VAL A 114 -12.97 -10.32 -1.05
N ALA A 115 -13.93 -9.42 -1.24
CA ALA A 115 -15.32 -9.80 -1.52
C ALA A 115 -15.45 -10.62 -2.82
N VAL A 116 -14.80 -10.17 -3.89
CA VAL A 116 -14.83 -10.85 -5.19
C VAL A 116 -14.12 -12.20 -5.14
N MET A 117 -12.94 -12.25 -4.52
CA MET A 117 -12.18 -13.50 -4.32
C MET A 117 -12.95 -14.48 -3.43
N THR A 118 -13.62 -13.98 -2.39
CA THR A 118 -14.49 -14.80 -1.54
C THR A 118 -15.62 -15.38 -2.34
N ASN A 119 -16.30 -14.60 -3.19
CA ASN A 119 -17.37 -15.12 -4.02
C ASN A 119 -16.87 -16.18 -5.02
N ARG A 120 -15.69 -15.98 -5.61
CA ARG A 120 -15.10 -16.87 -6.61
C ARG A 120 -14.60 -18.20 -6.01
N PHE A 121 -13.91 -18.15 -4.88
CA PHE A 121 -13.22 -19.29 -4.26
C PHE A 121 -13.94 -19.83 -3.02
N ARG A 122 -15.18 -19.38 -2.76
CA ARG A 122 -16.03 -19.99 -1.74
C ARG A 122 -16.24 -21.45 -2.10
N MET A 123 -15.74 -22.35 -1.25
CA MET A 123 -16.06 -23.76 -1.33
C MET A 123 -17.56 -23.91 -1.03
N ILE A 124 -18.37 -24.12 -2.06
CA ILE A 124 -19.78 -24.46 -1.88
C ILE A 124 -19.81 -25.91 -1.47
N GLU A 125 -19.94 -26.20 -0.17
CA GLU A 125 -20.39 -27.51 0.29
C GLU A 125 -21.85 -27.66 -0.14
N THR A 126 -22.09 -28.03 -1.40
CA THR A 126 -23.43 -28.40 -1.86
C THR A 126 -23.80 -29.73 -1.20
N ALA A 127 -25.09 -29.98 -0.95
CA ALA A 127 -25.58 -31.24 -0.41
C ALA A 127 -25.08 -32.47 -1.20
N GLN A 128 -24.76 -32.31 -2.49
CA GLN A 128 -24.14 -33.34 -3.32
C GLN A 128 -22.68 -33.65 -2.98
N SER A 129 -21.88 -32.65 -2.59
CA SER A 129 -20.50 -32.87 -2.11
C SER A 129 -20.47 -33.60 -0.76
N TYR A 130 -21.48 -33.38 0.08
CA TYR A 130 -21.69 -34.11 1.33
C TYR A 130 -22.14 -35.56 1.07
N ALA A 131 -23.13 -35.77 0.19
CA ALA A 131 -23.58 -37.11 -0.22
C ALA A 131 -22.44 -37.94 -0.86
N ALA A 132 -21.59 -37.31 -1.69
CA ALA A 132 -20.42 -37.96 -2.29
C ALA A 132 -19.34 -38.37 -1.28
N ARG A 133 -19.19 -37.64 -0.16
CA ARG A 133 -18.30 -38.02 0.96
C ARG A 133 -18.87 -39.16 1.80
N LEU A 134 -20.20 -39.22 1.94
CA LEU A 134 -20.89 -40.28 2.67
C LEU A 134 -20.93 -41.61 1.90
N ASN A 135 -21.06 -41.56 0.56
CA ASN A 135 -21.07 -42.76 -0.29
C ASN A 135 -19.71 -43.47 -0.43
N ARG A 136 -18.61 -42.91 0.09
CA ARG A 136 -17.27 -43.57 0.09
C ARG A 136 -16.99 -44.40 1.35
N ARG A 137 -17.96 -44.56 2.24
CA ARG A 137 -17.83 -45.33 3.49
C ARG A 137 -18.78 -46.54 3.57
N VAL A 138 -19.29 -47.00 2.43
CA VAL A 138 -20.08 -48.23 2.33
C VAL A 138 -19.31 -49.24 1.51
#